data_AF-A0A2M9NZS2-F1
#
_entry.id   AF-A0A2M9NZS2-F1
#
_cell.length_a   1.000
_cell.length_b   1.000
_cell.length_c   1.000
_cell.angle_alpha   90.00
_cell.angle_beta   90.00
_cell.angle_gamma   90.00
#
_symmetry.space_group_name_H-M   'P 1'
#
loop_
_entity.id
_entity.type
_entity.pdbx_description
1 polymer ?
#
loop_
_entity_poly.entity_id
_entity_poly.type
_entity_poly.pdbx_seq_one_letter_code
_entity_poly.pdbx_strand_id
1 'polypeptide(L)' 'MVQPYKHEPFTNFKLEENDKAFQVALNEVANELGKKYPLIINGEKVFTDEVITSVNPANKEEVIGEVSK' A
#
# COMPACT_ATOMS: atom_id res chain seq x y z
N MET A 1 3.93 30.45 -0.07
CA MET A 1 5.22 30.07 -0.69
C MET A 1 5.54 28.66 -0.28
N VAL A 2 5.99 27.83 -1.22
CA VAL A 2 6.47 26.47 -0.89
C VAL A 2 7.96 26.52 -0.57
N GLN A 3 8.44 25.57 0.24
CA GLN A 3 9.87 25.42 0.56
C GLN A 3 10.65 25.08 -0.72
N PRO A 4 11.93 25.51 -0.83
CA PRO A 4 12.82 25.03 -1.88
C PRO A 4 12.90 23.51 -1.89
N TYR A 5 12.97 22.94 -3.08
CA TYR A 5 13.09 21.49 -3.26
C TYR A 5 14.31 20.93 -2.51
N LYS A 6 14.10 19.78 -1.86
CA LYS A 6 15.14 18.92 -1.27
C LYS A 6 14.70 17.46 -1.45
N HIS A 7 15.66 16.55 -1.55
CA HIS A 7 15.36 15.12 -1.54
C HIS A 7 14.71 14.69 -0.22
N GLU A 8 13.81 13.72 -0.27
CA GLU A 8 13.32 13.05 0.92
C GLU A 8 14.49 12.26 1.56
N PRO A 9 14.75 12.40 2.87
CA PRO A 9 15.78 11.60 3.53
C PRO A 9 15.35 10.13 3.62
N PHE A 10 16.32 9.21 3.52
CA PHE A 10 16.04 7.81 3.81
C PHE A 10 15.78 7.58 5.29
N THR A 11 14.89 6.64 5.59
CA THR A 11 14.62 6.22 6.97
C THR A 11 15.79 5.42 7.53
N ASN A 12 16.30 5.81 8.69
CA ASN A 12 17.37 5.10 9.38
C ASN A 12 16.79 4.03 10.32
N PHE A 13 16.72 2.79 9.87
CA PHE A 13 16.23 1.65 10.67
C PHE A 13 17.18 1.17 11.78
N LYS A 14 18.33 1.83 11.99
CA LYS A 14 19.12 1.62 13.21
C LYS A 14 18.52 2.32 14.43
N LEU A 15 17.60 3.26 14.21
CA LEU A 15 16.86 3.93 15.28
C LEU A 15 15.64 3.07 15.63
N GLU A 16 15.51 2.71 16.91
CA GLU A 16 14.45 1.84 17.40
C GLU A 16 13.04 2.38 17.12
N GLU A 17 12.86 3.70 17.17
CA GLU A 17 11.59 4.35 16.84
C GLU A 17 11.14 4.07 15.40
N ASN A 18 12.08 4.12 14.44
CA ASN A 18 11.79 3.87 13.04
C ASN A 18 11.44 2.40 12.77
N ASP A 19 12.16 1.48 13.43
CA ASP A 19 11.86 0.05 13.34
C ASP A 19 10.47 -0.24 13.91
N LYS A 20 10.15 0.27 15.10
CA LYS A 20 8.81 0.14 15.72
C LYS A 20 7.71 0.70 14.83
N ALA A 21 7.89 1.90 14.28
CA ALA A 21 6.91 2.51 13.37
C ALA A 21 6.70 1.64 12.12
N PHE A 22 7.76 1.06 11.57
CA PHE A 22 7.68 0.17 10.41
C PHE A 22 6.96 -1.14 10.74
N GLN A 23 7.25 -1.76 11.89
CA GLN A 23 6.54 -2.97 12.33
C GLN A 23 5.04 -2.73 12.54
N VAL A 24 4.67 -1.57 13.12
CA VAL A 24 3.25 -1.18 13.25
C VAL A 24 2.61 -1.06 11.86
N ALA A 25 3.26 -0.35 10.93
CA ALA A 25 2.75 -0.19 9.56
C ALA A 25 2.62 -1.53 8.81
N LEU A 26 3.56 -2.45 8.99
CA LEU A 26 3.47 -3.79 8.41
C LEU A 26 2.26 -4.56 8.96
N ASN A 27 2.01 -4.51 10.27
CA ASN A 27 0.85 -5.15 10.87
C ASN A 27 -0.46 -4.51 10.42
N GLU A 28 -0.50 -3.19 10.28
CA GLU A 28 -1.66 -2.49 9.72
C GLU A 28 -1.95 -2.98 8.31
N VAL A 29 -0.96 -2.97 7.40
CA VAL A 29 -1.14 -3.45 6.02
C VAL A 29 -1.50 -4.93 5.96
N ALA A 30 -0.95 -5.77 6.85
CA ALA A 30 -1.31 -7.18 6.94
C ALA A 30 -2.80 -7.38 7.25
N ASN A 31 -3.39 -6.53 8.10
CA ASN A 31 -4.83 -6.56 8.39
C ASN A 31 -5.70 -6.04 7.22
N GLU A 32 -5.08 -5.40 6.23
CA GLU A 32 -5.75 -4.84 5.05
C GLU A 32 -5.61 -5.71 3.79
N LEU A 33 -4.92 -6.85 3.87
CA LEU A 33 -4.73 -7.75 2.74
C LEU A 33 -6.08 -8.27 2.21
N GLY A 34 -6.16 -8.42 0.89
CA GLY A 34 -7.36 -8.85 0.20
C GLY A 34 -8.41 -7.74 0.00
N LYS A 35 -8.11 -6.48 0.36
CA LYS A 35 -8.98 -5.34 0.05
C LYS A 35 -9.22 -5.21 -1.46
N LYS A 36 -10.43 -4.74 -1.79
CA LYS A 36 -10.83 -4.42 -3.16
C LYS A 36 -10.67 -2.93 -3.42
N TYR A 37 -10.07 -2.58 -4.56
CA TYR A 37 -9.77 -1.23 -4.97
C TYR A 37 -10.53 -0.89 -6.27
N PRO A 38 -11.33 0.19 -6.27
CA PRO A 38 -12.09 0.59 -7.45
C PRO A 38 -11.20 1.29 -8.48
N LEU A 39 -11.71 1.39 -9.70
CA LEU A 39 -11.23 2.38 -10.67
C LEU A 39 -11.59 3.79 -10.19
N ILE A 40 -10.72 4.76 -10.47
CA ILE A 40 -11.01 6.18 -10.25
C ILE A 40 -11.20 6.85 -11.61
N ILE A 41 -12.45 7.15 -11.96
CA ILE A 41 -12.82 7.75 -13.26
C ILE A 41 -13.46 9.10 -12.97
N ASN A 42 -12.85 10.19 -13.45
CA ASN A 42 -13.28 11.57 -13.14
C ASN A 42 -13.43 11.86 -11.64
N GLY A 43 -12.64 11.18 -10.79
CA GLY A 43 -12.70 11.31 -9.33
C GLY A 43 -13.75 10.42 -8.65
N GLU A 44 -14.57 9.71 -9.41
CA GLU A 44 -15.57 8.77 -8.89
C GLU A 44 -14.99 7.35 -8.78
N LYS A 45 -15.44 6.63 -7.75
CA LYS A 45 -15.05 5.23 -7.50
C LYS A 45 -15.99 4.29 -8.24
N VAL A 46 -15.44 3.50 -9.16
CA VAL A 46 -16.19 2.53 -9.96
C VAL A 46 -15.65 1.13 -9.69
N PHE A 47 -16.51 0.25 -9.15
CA PHE A 47 -16.21 -1.17 -9.02
C PHE A 47 -16.76 -1.93 -10.23
N THR A 48 -16.01 -2.92 -10.70
CA THR A 48 -16.41 -3.83 -11.78
C THR A 48 -16.32 -5.29 -11.29
N ASP A 49 -17.03 -6.19 -12.00
CA ASP A 49 -17.04 -7.62 -11.68
C ASP A 49 -15.72 -8.30 -12.08
N GLU A 50 -15.08 -7.84 -13.15
CA GLU A 50 -13.73 -8.27 -13.51
C GLU A 50 -12.70 -7.59 -12.61
N VAL A 51 -11.80 -8.37 -12.04
CA VAL A 51 -10.73 -7.87 -11.17
C VAL A 51 -9.36 -8.39 -11.58
N ILE A 52 -8.33 -7.64 -11.22
CA ILE A 52 -6.93 -8.03 -11.28
C ILE A 52 -6.49 -8.36 -9.86
N THR A 53 -6.12 -9.61 -9.62
CA THR A 53 -5.62 -10.07 -8.32
C THR A 53 -4.12 -9.80 -8.20
N SER A 54 -3.74 -9.00 -7.19
CA SER A 54 -2.35 -8.77 -6.80
C SER A 54 -1.96 -9.77 -5.71
N VAL A 55 -0.91 -10.55 -5.95
CA VAL A 55 -0.45 -11.62 -5.05
C VAL A 55 0.92 -11.29 -4.47
N ASN A 56 1.19 -11.79 -3.27
CA ASN A 56 2.49 -11.62 -2.63
C ASN A 56 3.56 -12.45 -3.37
N PRO A 57 4.63 -11.85 -3.91
CA PRO A 57 5.69 -12.61 -4.59
C PRO A 57 6.48 -13.52 -3.64
N ALA A 58 6.52 -13.22 -2.35
CA ALA A 58 7.15 -14.06 -1.33
C ALA A 58 6.25 -15.23 -0.90
N ASN A 59 4.92 -15.10 -1.04
CA ASN A 59 3.94 -16.15 -0.78
C ASN A 59 2.79 -16.08 -1.80
N LYS A 60 2.83 -16.89 -2.85
CA LYS A 60 1.89 -16.81 -3.98
C LYS A 60 0.44 -17.19 -3.64
N GLU A 61 0.21 -17.80 -2.48
CA GLU A 61 -1.15 -18.12 -2.00
C GLU A 61 -1.78 -16.93 -1.26
N GLU A 62 -1.00 -15.91 -0.92
CA GLU A 62 -1.48 -14.72 -0.20
C GLU A 62 -1.85 -13.61 -1.18
N VAL A 63 -3.13 -13.22 -1.16
CA VAL A 63 -3.65 -12.12 -1.98
C VAL A 63 -3.45 -10.81 -1.23
N ILE A 64 -2.70 -9.89 -1.84
CA ILE A 64 -2.49 -8.53 -1.29
C ILE A 64 -3.73 -7.68 -1.50
N GLY A 65 -4.36 -7.77 -2.68
CA GLY A 65 -5.57 -7.02 -2.99
C GLY A 65 -6.09 -7.30 -4.39
N GLU A 66 -7.30 -6.85 -4.65
CA GLU A 66 -7.96 -6.97 -5.95
C GLU A 66 -8.30 -5.59 -6.50
N VAL A 67 -8.00 -5.34 -7.77
CA VAL A 67 -8.28 -4.05 -8.42
C VAL A 67 -9.32 -4.25 -9.51
N SER A 68 -10.33 -3.39 -9.58
CA SER A 68 -11.32 -3.42 -10.67
C SER A 68 -10.67 -3.20 -12.05
N LYS A 69 -11.20 -3.88 -13.06
CA LYS A 69 -10.75 -3.87 -14.45
C LYS A 69 -11.83 -3.34 -15.39
#